data_AF-A0A8D8ATM5-F1
#
_entry.id   AF-A0A8D8ATM5-F1
#
_cell.length_a   1.000
_cell.length_b   1.000
_cell.length_c   1.000
_cell.angle_alpha   90.00
_cell.angle_beta   90.00
_cell.angle_gamma   90.00
#
_symmetry.space_group_name_H-M   'P 1'
#
loop_
_entity.id
_entity.type
_entity.pdbx_description
1 polymer ?
#
loop_
_entity_poly.entity_id
_entity_poly.type
_entity_poly.pdbx_seq_one_letter_code
_entity_poly.pdbx_strand_id
1 'polypeptide(L)'
;MPTAIKTHQECGLQVPEFSLGEDVGKEFCTGAELVEFMGMVALSCETEEDEYLNSYDFCGERREIGNVKVLHWRGLFTTAQVEAVYDAVREALVKEAHVPWFGFYVHGFS
;
A
#
# COMPACT_ATOMS: atom_id res chain seq x y z
N MET A 1 -15.24 -20.10 10.48
CA MET A 1 -15.41 -18.85 11.25
C MET A 1 -15.70 -17.71 10.27
N PRO A 2 -16.49 -16.68 10.63
CA PRO A 2 -16.80 -15.61 9.70
C PRO A 2 -15.53 -14.86 9.33
N THR A 3 -15.28 -14.72 8.03
CA THR A 3 -14.27 -13.81 7.51
C THR A 3 -15.01 -12.62 6.90
N ALA A 4 -14.53 -11.41 7.19
CA ALA A 4 -15.06 -10.19 6.62
C ALA A 4 -14.01 -9.62 5.66
N ILE A 5 -14.44 -9.35 4.42
CA ILE A 5 -13.61 -8.70 3.41
C ILE A 5 -14.22 -7.33 3.13
N LYS A 6 -13.42 -6.29 3.27
CA LYS A 6 -13.74 -4.93 2.81
C LYS A 6 -12.67 -4.54 1.79
N THR A 7 -13.10 -3.95 0.69
CA THR A 7 -12.20 -3.39 -0.33
C THR A 7 -12.58 -1.95 -0.61
N HIS A 8 -11.57 -1.12 -0.88
CA HIS A 8 -11.77 0.21 -1.44
C HIS A 8 -10.72 0.49 -2.49
N GLN A 9 -10.96 1.53 -3.29
CA GLN A 9 -10.08 1.96 -4.35
C GLN A 9 -9.89 3.46 -4.23
N GLU A 10 -8.62 3.89 -4.25
CA GLU A 10 -8.24 5.28 -4.31
C GLU A 10 -7.77 5.58 -5.74
N CYS A 11 -8.20 6.70 -6.30
CA CYS A 11 -7.94 7.06 -7.71
C CYS A 11 -7.11 8.33 -7.79
N GLY A 12 -6.26 8.45 -8.82
CA GLY A 12 -5.47 9.68 -9.07
C GLY A 12 -4.44 9.98 -8.00
N LEU A 13 -3.94 8.95 -7.31
CA LEU A 13 -2.90 9.09 -6.30
C LEU A 13 -1.52 9.24 -6.95
N GLN A 14 -0.73 10.15 -6.37
CA GLN A 14 0.71 10.16 -6.54
C GLN A 14 1.33 9.25 -5.48
N VAL A 15 2.03 8.21 -5.91
CA VAL A 15 2.71 7.27 -5.01
C VAL A 15 4.21 7.49 -4.98
N PRO A 16 4.87 7.22 -3.85
CA PRO A 16 6.32 7.30 -3.76
C PRO A 16 7.01 6.28 -4.67
N GLU A 17 8.09 6.71 -5.32
CA GLU A 17 9.10 5.78 -5.83
C GLU A 17 10.01 5.30 -4.70
N PHE A 18 10.25 3.99 -4.67
CA PHE A 18 11.09 3.34 -3.67
C PHE A 18 12.09 2.41 -4.37
N SER A 19 13.36 2.49 -3.99
CA SER A 19 14.42 1.59 -4.45
C SER A 19 15.25 1.12 -3.28
N LEU A 20 15.65 -0.14 -3.30
CA LEU A 20 16.64 -0.71 -2.37
C LEU A 20 18.08 -0.56 -2.88
N GLY A 21 18.25 -0.08 -4.11
CA GLY A 21 19.54 0.14 -4.75
C GLY A 21 19.97 1.61 -4.73
N GLU A 22 21.27 1.84 -4.91
CA GLU A 22 21.81 3.17 -5.14
C GLU A 22 21.65 3.55 -6.62
N ASP A 23 20.47 4.03 -7.02
CA ASP A 23 20.32 4.63 -8.36
C ASP A 23 20.83 6.09 -8.33
N VAL A 24 22.00 6.30 -8.93
CA VAL A 24 22.64 7.61 -9.00
C VAL A 24 21.81 8.54 -9.89
N GLY A 25 20.99 9.39 -9.27
CA GLY A 25 20.25 10.46 -9.94
C GLY A 25 18.74 10.53 -9.63
N LYS A 26 18.20 9.58 -8.86
CA LYS A 26 16.82 9.62 -8.36
C LYS A 26 16.81 9.82 -6.85
N GLU A 27 15.89 10.66 -6.37
CA GLU A 27 15.60 10.76 -4.95
C GLU A 27 14.44 9.80 -4.63
N PHE A 28 14.68 8.83 -3.77
CA PHE A 28 13.66 7.86 -3.36
C PHE A 28 13.13 8.20 -1.97
N CYS A 29 11.90 7.82 -1.69
CA CYS A 29 11.42 7.86 -0.32
C CYS A 29 12.18 6.85 0.55
N THR A 30 12.29 7.16 1.83
CA THR A 30 12.80 6.22 2.82
C THR A 30 11.78 5.11 3.08
N GLY A 31 12.25 3.97 3.60
CA GLY A 31 11.35 2.88 3.98
C GLY A 31 10.32 3.28 5.05
N ALA A 32 10.67 4.24 5.92
CA ALA A 32 9.74 4.77 6.93
C ALA A 32 8.61 5.59 6.30
N GLU A 33 8.94 6.47 5.36
CA GLU A 33 7.95 7.27 4.62
C GLU A 33 7.03 6.38 3.77
N LEU A 34 7.57 5.33 3.14
CA LEU A 34 6.75 4.37 2.41
C LEU A 34 5.72 3.69 3.33
N VAL A 35 6.15 3.25 4.52
CA VAL A 35 5.26 2.59 5.51
C VAL A 35 4.18 3.56 6.01
N GLU A 36 4.52 4.83 6.23
CA GLU A 36 3.57 5.84 6.64
C GLU A 36 2.54 6.14 5.54
N PHE A 37 2.98 6.33 4.29
CA PHE A 37 2.09 6.50 3.13
C PHE A 37 1.13 5.31 2.99
N MET A 38 1.65 4.09 3.14
CA MET A 38 0.84 2.88 3.12
C MET A 38 -0.22 2.86 4.23
N GLY A 39 0.11 3.34 5.42
CA GLY A 39 -0.83 3.51 6.52
C GLY A 39 -1.96 4.46 6.18
N MET A 40 -1.64 5.62 5.60
CA MET A 40 -2.63 6.61 5.14
C MET A 40 -3.60 5.99 4.12
N VAL A 41 -3.08 5.31 3.10
CA VAL A 41 -3.91 4.65 2.07
C VAL A 41 -4.78 3.54 2.67
N ALA A 42 -4.22 2.74 3.59
CA ALA A 42 -4.94 1.65 4.24
C ALA A 42 -6.08 2.16 5.14
N LEU A 43 -5.94 3.33 5.76
CA LEU A 43 -6.99 3.90 6.59
C LEU A 43 -8.12 4.52 5.77
N SER A 44 -7.93 4.73 4.46
CA SER A 44 -8.86 5.48 3.60
C SER A 44 -9.28 6.77 4.32
N CYS A 45 -8.28 7.54 4.78
CA CYS A 45 -8.54 8.75 5.56
C CYS A 45 -9.51 9.64 4.79
N GLU A 46 -10.77 9.69 5.24
CA GLU A 46 -11.76 10.64 4.75
C GLU A 46 -11.28 12.02 5.18
N THR A 47 -10.72 12.79 4.26
CA THR A 47 -10.56 14.23 4.44
C THR A 47 -11.97 14.83 4.44
N GLU A 48 -12.44 15.33 5.58
CA GLU A 48 -13.74 15.99 5.70
C GLU A 48 -13.91 17.12 4.67
N GLU A 49 -15.16 17.55 4.43
CA GLU A 49 -15.52 18.53 3.39
C GLU A 49 -14.85 19.93 3.55
N ASP A 50 -14.10 20.18 4.61
CA ASP A 50 -13.32 21.41 4.79
C ASP A 50 -11.79 21.19 4.70
N GLU A 51 -11.33 19.95 4.54
CA GLU A 51 -9.92 19.54 4.46
C GLU A 51 -9.57 18.85 3.12
N TYR A 52 -10.13 19.32 2.00
CA TYR A 52 -9.94 18.73 0.65
C TYR A 52 -8.49 18.69 0.10
N LEU A 53 -7.49 19.02 0.90
CA LEU A 53 -6.09 18.91 0.52
C LEU A 53 -5.43 17.90 1.45
N ASN A 54 -5.21 16.70 0.93
CA ASN A 54 -4.24 15.79 1.49
C ASN A 54 -2.90 16.56 1.60
N SER A 55 -2.53 16.93 2.82
CA SER A 55 -1.28 17.62 3.13
C SER A 55 -0.12 16.65 3.29
N TYR A 56 -0.37 15.34 3.14
CA TYR A 56 0.65 14.32 3.19
C TYR A 56 1.68 14.57 2.10
N ASP A 57 2.89 14.81 2.55
CA ASP A 57 4.07 15.03 1.71
C ASP A 57 5.13 14.01 2.13
N PHE A 58 5.98 13.63 1.18
CA PHE A 58 7.07 12.69 1.38
C PHE A 58 8.24 13.10 0.47
N CYS A 59 9.45 12.73 0.89
CA CYS A 59 10.65 13.03 0.11
C CYS A 59 10.76 12.10 -1.10
N GLY A 60 11.34 12.61 -2.18
CA GLY A 60 11.64 11.83 -3.38
C GLY A 60 10.63 11.94 -4.51
N GLU A 61 10.91 11.18 -5.56
CA GLU A 61 10.13 11.18 -6.79
C GLU A 61 8.76 10.56 -6.58
N ARG A 62 7.79 11.14 -7.29
CA ARG A 62 6.40 10.72 -7.27
C ARG A 62 6.04 10.11 -8.61
N ARG A 63 5.31 9.01 -8.57
CA ARG A 63 4.72 8.38 -9.75
C ARG A 63 3.22 8.52 -9.69
N GLU A 64 2.63 9.14 -10.71
CA GLU A 64 1.18 9.11 -10.88
C GLU A 64 0.74 7.70 -11.29
N ILE A 65 -0.23 7.16 -10.55
CA ILE A 65 -0.84 5.88 -10.89
C ILE A 65 -2.35 6.04 -10.98
N GLY A 66 -2.97 5.29 -11.90
CA GLY A 66 -4.41 5.39 -12.12
C GLY A 66 -5.20 5.06 -10.86
N ASN A 67 -4.94 3.90 -10.25
CA ASN A 67 -5.72 3.37 -9.13
C ASN A 67 -4.83 2.63 -8.12
N VAL A 68 -5.08 2.84 -6.82
CA VAL A 68 -4.63 1.96 -5.74
C VAL A 68 -5.80 1.14 -5.24
N LYS A 69 -5.63 -0.18 -5.15
CA LYS A 69 -6.64 -1.09 -4.57
C LYS A 69 -6.20 -1.51 -3.18
N VAL A 70 -7.10 -1.39 -2.22
CA VAL A 70 -6.85 -1.79 -0.83
C VAL A 70 -7.82 -2.90 -0.45
N LEU A 71 -7.27 -3.96 0.17
CA LEU A 71 -8.00 -5.12 0.65
C LEU A 71 -7.80 -5.25 2.16
N HIS A 72 -8.90 -5.12 2.90
CA HIS A 72 -8.96 -5.44 4.32
C HIS A 72 -9.61 -6.80 4.52
N TRP A 73 -8.83 -7.77 4.98
CA TRP A 73 -9.35 -9.09 5.29
C TRP A 73 -9.23 -9.36 6.79
N ARG A 74 -10.39 -9.49 7.45
CA ARG A 74 -10.49 -9.71 8.90
C ARG A 74 -11.02 -11.10 9.18
N GLY A 75 -10.39 -11.78 10.12
CA GLY A 75 -10.76 -13.14 10.52
C GLY A 75 -9.66 -13.81 11.33
N LEU A 76 -9.88 -15.08 11.66
CA LEU A 76 -8.85 -15.93 12.25
C LEU A 76 -8.07 -16.58 11.12
N PHE A 77 -6.81 -16.21 10.97
CA PHE A 77 -5.89 -16.79 10.00
C PHE A 77 -4.78 -17.56 10.71
N THR A 78 -4.46 -18.73 10.19
CA THR A 78 -3.22 -19.41 10.54
C THR A 78 -2.04 -18.77 9.80
N THR A 79 -0.83 -18.97 10.30
CA THR A 79 0.39 -18.50 9.61
C THR A 79 0.49 -19.05 8.19
N ALA A 80 0.17 -20.34 7.99
CA ALA A 80 0.15 -20.97 6.67
C ALA A 80 -0.87 -20.32 5.70
N GLN A 81 -2.01 -19.84 6.21
CA GLN A 81 -2.97 -19.10 5.39
C GLN A 81 -2.44 -17.71 5.00
N VAL A 82 -1.77 -17.02 5.94
CA VAL A 82 -1.14 -15.72 5.67
C VAL A 82 -0.02 -15.87 4.63
N GLU A 83 0.83 -16.88 4.77
CA GLU A 83 1.91 -17.20 3.81
C GLU A 83 1.35 -17.51 2.41
N ALA A 84 0.31 -18.34 2.33
CA ALA A 84 -0.33 -18.66 1.06
C ALA A 84 -0.88 -17.42 0.33
N VAL A 85 -1.42 -16.45 1.08
CA VAL A 85 -1.88 -15.17 0.50
C VAL A 85 -0.70 -14.34 0.04
N TYR A 86 0.36 -14.22 0.85
CA TYR A 86 1.57 -13.50 0.48
C TYR A 86 2.19 -14.04 -0.81
N ASP A 87 2.35 -15.36 -0.92
CA ASP A 87 2.91 -16.01 -2.10
C ASP A 87 2.04 -15.77 -3.34
N ALA A 88 0.72 -15.90 -3.22
CA ALA A 88 -0.21 -15.64 -4.32
C ALA A 88 -0.15 -14.19 -4.81
N VAL A 89 -0.04 -13.22 -3.90
CA VAL A 89 0.11 -11.80 -4.25
C VAL A 89 1.46 -11.56 -4.94
N ARG A 90 2.55 -12.10 -4.39
CA ARG A 90 3.88 -11.98 -4.97
C ARG A 90 3.93 -12.53 -6.40
N GLU A 91 3.36 -13.71 -6.64
CA GLU A 91 3.28 -14.32 -7.98
C GLU A 91 2.44 -13.51 -8.97
N ALA A 92 1.36 -12.90 -8.50
CA ALA A 92 0.53 -12.02 -9.32
C ALA A 92 1.31 -10.76 -9.74
N LEU A 93 2.09 -10.17 -8.84
CA LEU A 93 2.84 -8.93 -9.11
C LEU A 93 3.97 -9.10 -10.10
N VAL A 94 4.60 -10.29 -10.17
CA VAL A 94 5.58 -10.60 -11.22
C VAL A 94 4.98 -10.41 -12.62
N LYS A 95 3.66 -10.57 -12.77
CA LYS A 95 2.95 -10.40 -14.05
C LYS A 95 2.52 -8.94 -14.29
N GLU A 96 2.53 -8.10 -13.27
CA GLU A 96 2.02 -6.73 -13.30
C GLU A 96 3.15 -5.70 -13.17
N ALA A 97 3.97 -5.61 -14.22
CA ALA A 97 5.15 -4.71 -14.27
C ALA A 97 4.83 -3.22 -14.07
N HIS A 98 3.55 -2.84 -14.15
CA HIS A 98 3.07 -1.48 -13.95
C HIS A 98 2.91 -1.11 -12.47
N VAL A 99 2.87 -2.10 -11.56
CA VAL A 99 2.73 -1.88 -10.12
C VAL A 99 4.12 -1.59 -9.52
N PRO A 100 4.38 -0.38 -9.01
CA PRO A 100 5.72 -0.01 -8.54
C PRO A 100 6.13 -0.77 -7.28
N TRP A 101 5.17 -1.03 -6.40
CA TRP A 101 5.33 -1.78 -5.17
C TRP A 101 3.97 -2.26 -4.70
N PHE A 102 3.99 -3.24 -3.80
CA PHE A 102 2.85 -3.62 -2.99
C PHE A 102 3.29 -3.58 -1.53
N GLY A 103 2.32 -3.57 -0.62
CA GLY A 103 2.66 -4.01 0.70
C GLY A 103 1.54 -4.78 1.37
N PHE A 104 1.98 -5.50 2.38
CA PHE A 104 1.22 -6.56 3.02
C PHE A 104 1.42 -6.40 4.52
N TYR A 105 0.35 -6.00 5.20
CA TYR A 105 0.38 -5.74 6.63
C TYR A 105 -0.54 -6.73 7.35
N VAL A 106 0.01 -7.38 8.39
CA VAL A 106 -0.70 -8.34 9.22
C VAL A 106 -0.70 -7.82 10.65
N HIS A 107 -1.89 -7.68 11.22
CA HIS A 107 -2.07 -7.27 12.60
C HIS A 107 -2.66 -8.42 13.41
N GLY A 108 -2.04 -8.73 14.56
CA GLY A 108 -2.53 -9.73 15.49
C GLY A 108 -3.75 -9.25 16.28
N PHE A 109 -4.27 -10.13 17.16
CA PHE A 109 -5.28 -9.74 18.14
C PHE A 109 -4.61 -8.98 19.28
N SER A 110 -5.23 -7.88 19.73
CA SER A 110 -4.87 -7.17 20.96
C SER A 110 -5.53 -7.78 22.18
#